data_AF-A0A1F7QRH9-F1
#
_entry.id   AF-A0A1F7QRH9-F1
#
_cell.length_a   1.000
_cell.length_b   1.000
_cell.length_c   1.000
_cell.angle_alpha   90.00
_cell.angle_beta   90.00
_cell.angle_gamma   90.00
#
_symmetry.space_group_name_H-M   'P 1'
#
loop_
_entity.id
_entity.type
_entity.pdbx_description
1 polymer ?
#
loop_
_entity_poly.entity_id
_entity_poly.type
_entity_poly.pdbx_seq_one_letter_code
_entity_poly.pdbx_strand_id
1 'polypeptide(L)' 'MSTVSLTLEISQDIYDKLEELAEMHNVSVPELSLMLIKDGANMVLNPEEIDAAIKAEKHRLVKAARMMPTPPED' A
#
# COMPACT_ATOMS: atom_id res chain seq x y z
N MET A 1 7.37 -20.54 2.36
CA MET A 1 6.64 -19.26 2.41
C MET A 1 7.30 -18.41 3.47
N SER A 2 7.77 -17.21 3.15
CA SER A 2 8.36 -16.32 4.16
C SER A 2 7.26 -15.73 5.03
N THR A 3 7.37 -15.91 6.36
CA THR A 3 6.51 -15.24 7.33
C THR A 3 7.08 -13.86 7.63
N VAL A 4 6.32 -12.81 7.33
CA VAL A 4 6.66 -11.45 7.74
C VAL A 4 6.01 -11.19 9.09
N SER A 5 6.82 -10.87 10.11
CA SER A 5 6.35 -10.44 11.42
C SER A 5 6.39 -8.91 11.50
N LEU A 6 5.27 -8.29 11.83
CA LEU A 6 5.19 -6.86 12.12
C LEU A 6 5.05 -6.66 13.63
N THR A 7 5.89 -5.81 14.20
CA THR A 7 5.83 -5.43 15.62
C THR A 7 5.70 -3.91 15.69
N LEU A 8 4.77 -3.44 16.51
CA LEU A 8 4.43 -2.03 16.65
C LEU A 8 4.54 -1.66 18.13
N GLU A 9 5.26 -0.59 18.41
CA GLU A 9 5.21 0.06 19.72
C GLU A 9 4.15 1.15 19.67
N ILE A 10 3.16 1.03 20.56
CA ILE A 10 2.07 1.99 20.70
C ILE A 10 1.92 2.34 22.18
N SER A 11 1.36 3.52 22.46
CA SER A 11 1.04 3.92 23.81
C SER A 11 -0.10 3.09 24.39
N GLN A 12 -0.13 2.96 25.72
CA GLN A 12 -1.12 2.15 26.43
C GLN A 12 -2.55 2.59 26.11
N ASP A 13 -2.81 3.90 26.02
CA ASP A 13 -4.15 4.44 25.71
C ASP A 13 -4.66 4.04 24.32
N ILE A 14 -3.77 3.80 23.37
CA ILE A 14 -4.11 3.31 22.04
C ILE A 14 -4.35 1.80 22.08
N TYR A 15 -3.54 1.07 22.86
CA TYR A 15 -3.73 -0.36 23.06
C TYR A 15 -5.09 -0.65 23.70
N ASP A 16 -5.46 0.08 24.76
CA ASP A 16 -6.74 -0.10 25.46
C ASP A 16 -7.93 0.10 24.50
N LYS A 17 -7.86 1.11 23.62
CA LYS A 17 -8.88 1.32 22.57
C LYS A 17 -8.92 0.18 21.56
N LEU A 18 -7.77 -0.36 21.18
CA LEU A 18 -7.71 -1.52 20.27
C LEU A 18 -8.28 -2.77 20.92
N GLU A 19 -8.09 -2.95 22.22
CA GLU A 19 -8.67 -4.04 23.00
C GLU A 19 -10.20 -3.94 23.05
N GLU A 20 -10.75 -2.77 23.38
CA GLU A 20 -12.20 -2.52 23.34
C GLU A 20 -12.81 -2.82 21.96
N LEU A 21 -12.14 -2.37 20.89
CA LEU A 21 -12.57 -2.64 19.52
C LEU A 21 -12.50 -4.15 19.20
N ALA A 22 -11.44 -4.83 19.62
CA ALA A 22 -11.26 -6.25 19.37
C ALA A 22 -12.36 -7.08 20.05
N GLU A 23 -12.72 -6.73 21.28
CA GLU A 23 -13.83 -7.34 22.01
C GLU A 23 -15.18 -7.14 21.30
N MET A 24 -15.48 -5.91 20.85
CA MET A 24 -16.73 -5.62 20.11
C MET A 24 -16.86 -6.44 18.83
N HIS A 25 -15.74 -6.74 18.17
CA HIS A 25 -15.69 -7.51 16.94
C HIS A 25 -15.43 -9.01 17.17
N ASN A 26 -15.31 -9.44 18.44
CA ASN A 26 -15.02 -10.82 18.86
C ASN A 26 -13.79 -11.42 18.15
N VAL A 27 -12.72 -10.65 18.08
CA VAL A 27 -11.41 -11.02 17.51
C VAL A 27 -10.30 -10.65 18.49
N SER A 28 -9.07 -11.14 18.27
CA SER A 28 -7.91 -10.71 19.05
C SER A 28 -7.36 -9.36 18.57
N VAL A 29 -6.68 -8.63 19.44
CA VAL A 29 -6.00 -7.35 19.09
C VAL A 29 -5.04 -7.50 17.89
N PRO A 30 -4.20 -8.55 17.78
CA PRO A 30 -3.37 -8.75 16.60
C PRO A 30 -4.17 -8.96 15.30
N GLU A 31 -5.28 -9.70 15.36
CA GLU A 31 -6.14 -9.95 14.20
C GLU A 31 -6.81 -8.66 13.73
N LEU A 32 -7.38 -7.89 14.67
CA LEU A 32 -7.95 -6.58 14.38
C LEU A 32 -6.91 -5.64 13.78
N SER A 33 -5.72 -5.58 14.38
CA SER A 33 -4.63 -4.73 13.88
C SER A 33 -4.25 -5.08 12.45
N LEU A 34 -4.16 -6.37 12.13
CA LEU A 34 -3.88 -6.83 10.77
C LEU A 34 -5.00 -6.46 9.79
N MET A 35 -6.26 -6.55 10.21
CA MET A 35 -7.40 -6.12 9.39
C MET A 35 -7.35 -4.61 9.11
N LEU A 36 -7.15 -3.79 10.13
CA LEU A 36 -7.07 -2.33 9.99
C LEU A 36 -5.90 -1.90 9.09
N ILE A 37 -4.74 -2.56 9.20
CA ILE A 37 -3.60 -2.30 8.31
C ILE A 37 -3.94 -2.65 6.87
N LYS A 38 -4.60 -3.80 6.63
CA LYS A 38 -5.03 -4.20 5.28
C LYS A 38 -6.04 -3.22 4.72
N ASP A 39 -7.03 -2.81 5.51
CA ASP A 39 -8.06 -1.87 5.07
C ASP A 39 -7.46 -0.50 4.77
N GLY A 40 -6.57 0.01 5.64
CA GLY A 40 -5.82 1.24 5.39
C GLY A 40 -4.95 1.13 4.13
N ALA A 41 -4.25 0.00 3.94
CA ALA A 41 -3.47 -0.24 2.74
C ALA A 41 -4.35 -0.26 1.48
N ASN A 42 -5.53 -0.88 1.52
CA ASN A 42 -6.47 -0.90 0.40
C ASN A 42 -7.07 0.48 0.11
N MET A 43 -7.30 1.30 1.14
CA MET A 43 -7.78 2.68 0.96
C MET A 43 -6.71 3.60 0.35
N VAL A 44 -5.44 3.41 0.72
CA VAL A 44 -4.32 4.24 0.21
C VAL A 44 -3.83 3.74 -1.15
N LEU A 45 -3.81 2.42 -1.35
CA LEU A 45 -3.37 1.79 -2.58
C LEU A 45 -4.59 1.45 -3.42
N ASN A 46 -5.22 2.47 -4.02
CA ASN A 46 -6.26 2.25 -5.02
C ASN A 46 -5.61 1.59 -6.26
N PRO A 47 -5.85 0.28 -6.53
CA PRO A 47 -5.16 -0.41 -7.61
C PRO A 47 -5.44 0.21 -8.98
N GLU A 48 -6.64 0.79 -9.16
CA GLU A 48 -7.04 1.43 -10.41
C GLU A 48 -6.28 2.75 -10.65
N GLU A 49 -6.05 3.53 -9.59
CA GLU A 49 -5.24 4.76 -9.68
C GLU A 49 -3.77 4.44 -9.94
N ILE A 50 -3.24 3.39 -9.30
CA ILE A 50 -1.87 2.93 -9.53
C ILE A 50 -1.71 2.47 -10.99
N ASP A 51 -2.63 1.65 -11.50
CA ASP A 51 -2.61 1.19 -12.90
C ASP A 51 -2.76 2.34 -13.90
N ALA A 52 -3.63 3.32 -13.60
CA ALA A 52 -3.80 4.51 -14.40
C ALA A 52 -2.51 5.35 -14.46
N ALA A 53 -1.86 5.56 -13.32
CA ALA A 53 -0.60 6.28 -13.23
C ALA A 53 0.53 5.55 -13.98
N ILE A 54 0.63 4.22 -13.85
CA ILE A 54 1.61 3.40 -14.57
C ILE A 54 1.37 3.48 -16.09
N LYS A 55 0.11 3.39 -16.54
CA LYS A 55 -0.23 3.51 -17.98
C LYS A 55 0.10 4.89 -18.53
N ALA A 56 -0.23 5.95 -17.79
CA ALA A 56 0.07 7.33 -18.18
C ALA A 56 1.58 7.54 -18.31
N GLU A 57 2.36 7.06 -17.34
CA GLU A 57 3.81 7.18 -17.35
C GLU A 57 4.46 6.36 -18.47
N LYS A 58 3.99 5.12 -18.71
CA LYS A 58 4.43 4.31 -19.85
C LYS A 58 4.16 5.04 -21.17
N HIS A 59 3.00 5.65 -21.33
CA HIS A 59 2.67 6.42 -22.54
C HIS A 59 3.60 7.63 -22.71
N ARG A 60 3.88 8.36 -21.63
CA ARG A 60 4.83 9.48 -21.62
C ARG A 60 6.22 9.04 -22.06
N LEU A 61 6.74 7.95 -21.51
CA LEU A 61 8.06 7.41 -21.82
C LEU A 61 8.15 6.94 -23.28
N VAL A 62 7.13 6.23 -23.79
CA VAL A 62 7.08 5.82 -25.20
C VAL A 62 7.04 7.02 -26.14
N LYS A 63 6.24 8.05 -25.81
CA LYS A 63 6.17 9.27 -26.61
C LYS A 63 7.51 10.00 -26.61
N ALA A 64 8.17 10.13 -25.46
CA ALA A 64 9.48 10.75 -25.33
C ALA A 64 10.53 10.01 -26.16
N ALA A 65 10.59 8.67 -26.07
CA ALA A 65 11.51 7.85 -26.84
C ALA A 65 11.32 8.00 -28.37
N ARG A 66 10.08 8.16 -28.84
CA ARG A 66 9.80 8.41 -30.27
C ARG A 66 10.22 9.79 -30.77
N MET A 67 10.36 10.76 -29.86
CA MET A 67 10.82 12.11 -30.20
C MET A 67 12.32 12.30 -29.99
N MET A 68 13.03 11.27 -29.51
CA MET A 68 14.48 11.33 -29.43
C MET A 68 15.06 11.30 -30.85
N PRO A 69 15.92 12.26 -31.21
CA PRO A 69 16.63 12.20 -32.48
C PRO A 69 17.47 10.92 -32.52
N THR A 70 17.45 10.22 -33.66
CA THR A 70 18.37 9.11 -33.90
C THR A 70 19.80 9.63 -33.71
N PRO A 71 20.65 8.91 -32.95
CA PRO A 71 22.07 9.25 -32.89
C PRO A 71 22.62 9.28 -34.31
N PRO A 72 23.51 10.23 -34.66
CA PRO A 72 24.17 10.20 -35.96
C PRO A 72 24.85 8.84 -36.13
N GLU A 73 24.59 8.18 -37.26
CA GLU A 73 25.36 7.01 -37.68
C GLU A 73 26.78 7.50 -38.02
N ASP A 74 27.77 7.03 -37.25
CA ASP A 74 29.20 7.22 -37.55
C ASP A 74 29.62 6.45 -38.82
#